data_AF-A0A376WTH0-F1
#
_entry.id   AF-A0A376WTH0-F1
#
_cell.length_a   1.000
_cell.length_b   1.000
_cell.length_c   1.000
_cell.angle_alpha   90.00
_cell.angle_beta   90.00
_cell.angle_gamma   90.00
#
_symmetry.space_group_name_H-M   'P 1'
#
loop_
_entity.id
_entity.type
_entity.pdbx_description
1 polymer ?
#
loop_
_entity_poly.entity_id
_entity_poly.type
_entity_poly.pdbx_seq_one_letter_code
_entity_poly.pdbx_strand_id
1 'polypeptide(L)'
;MLYSWGGGSLLPVDTSIVHSVALAKTTAPAMVLFFKGALCNWLVCLAIWMALRTEGAAKFIAIWWCLLAFIASGYEHSIANMTLFALSWFGNHSEAYTLAGIGHNLLWVTLGNTLSGAVFMGLGYWYATPKANRPVADKFNQTETAAG
;
A
#
# COMPACT_ATOMS: atom_id res chain seq x y z
N MET A 1 -9.16 27.62 -4.60
CA MET A 1 -8.61 28.66 -3.68
C MET A 1 -7.54 28.15 -2.70
N LEU A 2 -7.41 26.85 -2.41
CA LEU A 2 -6.31 26.31 -1.58
C LEU A 2 -5.00 26.05 -2.36
N TYR A 3 -5.09 25.57 -3.61
CA TYR A 3 -3.93 25.23 -4.43
C TYR A 3 -3.16 26.45 -5.00
N SER A 4 -3.71 27.67 -4.90
CA SER A 4 -3.10 28.88 -5.48
C SER A 4 -1.96 29.48 -4.65
N TRP A 5 -1.76 29.00 -3.41
CA TRP A 5 -0.79 29.58 -2.47
C TRP A 5 0.30 28.60 -1.98
N GLY A 6 0.28 27.32 -2.35
CA GLY A 6 1.18 26.32 -1.74
C GLY A 6 1.50 25.04 -2.51
N GLY A 7 1.29 24.97 -3.84
CA GLY A 7 1.36 23.72 -4.61
C GLY A 7 2.42 23.61 -5.72
N GLY A 8 3.23 24.65 -5.96
CA GLY A 8 4.04 24.75 -7.18
C GLY A 8 3.19 24.61 -8.45
N SER A 9 3.77 24.23 -9.59
CA SER A 9 2.99 23.99 -10.83
C SER A 9 2.19 22.67 -10.81
N LEU A 10 2.27 21.86 -9.75
CA LEU A 10 1.69 20.50 -9.72
C LEU A 10 0.22 20.43 -9.33
N LEU A 11 -0.28 21.41 -8.57
CA LEU A 11 -1.68 21.47 -8.11
C LEU A 11 -2.57 22.50 -8.85
N PRO A 12 -2.07 23.67 -9.30
CA PRO A 12 -2.89 24.64 -10.04
C PRO A 12 -3.06 24.30 -11.53
N VAL A 13 -2.11 23.58 -12.12
CA VAL A 13 -2.12 23.25 -13.55
C VAL A 13 -2.91 21.97 -13.77
N ASP A 14 -4.00 22.05 -14.51
CA ASP A 14 -4.89 20.94 -14.87
C ASP A 14 -4.18 19.79 -15.60
N THR A 15 -3.20 20.11 -16.44
CA THR A 15 -2.35 19.15 -17.17
C THR A 15 -1.27 18.48 -16.31
N SER A 16 -1.26 18.72 -15.00
CA SER A 16 -0.35 18.06 -14.07
C SER A 16 -0.48 16.53 -14.11
N ILE A 17 0.66 15.86 -13.92
CA ILE A 17 0.72 14.40 -13.77
C ILE A 17 -0.11 13.91 -12.58
N VAL A 18 -0.31 14.74 -11.55
CA VAL A 18 -1.12 14.41 -10.38
C VAL A 18 -2.56 14.13 -10.80
N HIS A 19 -3.14 15.02 -11.61
CA HIS A 19 -4.55 14.93 -12.03
C HIS A 19 -4.77 13.81 -13.06
N SER A 20 -3.90 13.71 -14.07
CA SER A 20 -4.01 12.68 -15.11
C SER A 20 -3.83 11.26 -14.55
N VAL A 21 -2.84 11.04 -13.68
CA VAL A 21 -2.61 9.73 -13.04
C VAL A 21 -3.71 9.40 -12.05
N ALA A 22 -4.18 10.37 -11.25
CA ALA A 22 -5.29 10.15 -10.31
C ALA A 22 -6.59 9.76 -11.06
N LEU A 23 -6.92 10.43 -12.15
CA LEU A 23 -8.09 10.11 -12.96
C LEU A 23 -7.98 8.71 -13.60
N ALA A 24 -6.82 8.36 -14.15
CA ALA A 24 -6.59 7.02 -14.72
C ALA A 24 -6.76 5.91 -13.67
N LYS A 25 -6.32 6.14 -12.43
CA LYS A 25 -6.45 5.17 -11.33
C LYS A 25 -7.90 4.99 -10.86
N THR A 26 -8.70 6.05 -10.87
CA THR A 26 -10.10 6.00 -10.41
C THR A 26 -11.06 5.39 -11.43
N THR A 27 -10.67 5.33 -12.70
CA THR A 27 -11.48 4.79 -13.80
C THR A 27 -11.06 3.39 -14.24
N ALA A 28 -9.96 2.86 -13.70
CA ALA A 28 -9.47 1.53 -14.04
C ALA A 28 -10.44 0.41 -13.60
N PRO A 29 -10.53 -0.70 -14.35
CA PRO A 29 -11.39 -1.82 -13.98
C PRO A 29 -11.03 -2.44 -12.62
N ALA A 30 -12.04 -2.86 -11.86
CA ALA A 30 -11.90 -3.46 -10.53
C ALA A 30 -10.88 -4.60 -10.48
N MET A 31 -10.96 -5.54 -11.42
CA MET A 31 -10.06 -6.70 -11.49
C MET A 31 -8.60 -6.29 -11.71
N VAL A 32 -8.36 -5.26 -12.53
CA VAL A 32 -7.01 -4.74 -12.78
C VAL A 32 -6.45 -4.12 -11.50
N LEU A 33 -7.25 -3.31 -10.80
CA LEU A 33 -6.86 -2.67 -9.54
C LEU A 33 -6.60 -3.70 -8.44
N PHE A 34 -7.43 -4.72 -8.35
CA PHE A 34 -7.28 -5.79 -7.36
C PHE A 34 -5.95 -6.54 -7.53
N PHE A 35 -5.64 -7.03 -8.74
CA PHE A 35 -4.40 -7.78 -8.97
C PHE A 35 -3.16 -6.90 -8.91
N LYS A 36 -3.23 -5.64 -9.39
CA LYS A 36 -2.16 -4.66 -9.17
C LYS A 36 -1.94 -4.39 -7.68
N GLY A 37 -3.01 -4.35 -6.88
CA GLY A 37 -2.94 -4.24 -5.43
C GLY A 37 -2.27 -5.46 -4.79
N ALA A 38 -2.65 -6.66 -5.20
CA ALA A 38 -2.03 -7.89 -4.69
C ALA A 38 -0.53 -7.93 -4.97
N LEU A 39 -0.11 -7.67 -6.21
CA LEU A 39 1.31 -7.67 -6.57
C LEU A 39 2.10 -6.55 -5.87
N CYS A 40 1.50 -5.37 -5.68
CA CYS A 40 2.12 -4.29 -4.92
C CYS A 40 2.46 -4.73 -3.50
N ASN A 41 1.45 -5.16 -2.73
CA ASN A 41 1.66 -5.42 -1.32
C ASN A 41 2.43 -6.72 -1.07
N TRP A 42 2.54 -7.60 -2.07
CA TRP A 42 3.50 -8.70 -2.01
C TRP A 42 4.93 -8.16 -1.92
N LEU A 43 5.30 -7.22 -2.79
CA LEU A 43 6.62 -6.58 -2.78
C LEU A 43 6.84 -5.72 -1.52
N VAL A 44 5.84 -4.96 -1.09
CA VAL A 44 5.96 -4.13 0.13
C VAL A 44 6.15 -5.00 1.37
N CYS A 45 5.36 -6.06 1.54
CA CYS A 45 5.56 -6.98 2.65
C CYS A 45 6.89 -7.76 2.52
N LEU A 46 7.36 -8.08 1.31
CA LEU A 46 8.69 -8.67 1.10
C LEU A 46 9.81 -7.71 1.53
N ALA A 47 9.67 -6.41 1.26
CA ALA A 47 10.62 -5.39 1.72
C ALA A 47 10.74 -5.39 3.25
N ILE A 48 9.59 -5.38 3.94
CA ILE A 48 9.53 -5.44 5.41
C ILE A 48 10.15 -6.74 5.90
N TRP A 49 9.78 -7.87 5.29
CA TRP A 49 10.32 -9.19 5.65
C TRP A 49 11.84 -9.27 5.51
N MET A 50 12.41 -8.76 4.42
CA MET A 50 13.86 -8.72 4.21
C MET A 50 14.56 -7.75 5.18
N ALA A 51 13.97 -6.57 5.42
CA ALA A 51 14.52 -5.59 6.34
C ALA A 51 14.55 -6.09 7.79
N LEU A 52 13.58 -6.92 8.20
CA LEU A 52 13.57 -7.57 9.52
C LEU A 52 14.65 -8.66 9.65
N ARG A 53 15.21 -9.16 8.55
CA ARG A 53 16.15 -10.29 8.52
C ARG A 53 17.58 -9.89 8.10
N THR A 54 17.81 -8.60 7.89
CA THR A 54 19.10 -8.05 7.46
C THR A 54 19.46 -6.86 8.33
N GLU A 55 20.74 -6.50 8.41
CA GLU A 55 21.23 -5.37 9.23
C GLU A 55 21.90 -4.28 8.38
N GLY A 56 22.00 -3.08 8.96
CA GLY A 56 22.68 -1.94 8.35
C GLY A 56 22.07 -1.52 7.00
N ALA A 57 22.95 -1.22 6.03
CA ALA A 57 22.56 -0.70 4.71
C ALA A 57 21.69 -1.68 3.90
N ALA A 58 21.74 -2.99 4.18
CA ALA A 58 20.96 -3.99 3.47
C ALA A 58 19.44 -3.78 3.63
N LYS A 59 18.98 -3.25 4.78
CA LYS A 59 17.57 -2.90 4.99
C LYS A 59 17.09 -1.86 3.98
N PHE A 60 17.90 -0.83 3.75
CA PHE A 60 17.60 0.25 2.79
C PHE A 60 17.61 -0.25 1.35
N ILE A 61 18.58 -1.08 0.99
CA ILE A 61 18.69 -1.68 -0.35
C ILE A 61 17.47 -2.56 -0.65
N ALA A 62 17.02 -3.37 0.32
CA ALA A 62 15.82 -4.20 0.18
C ALA A 62 14.55 -3.35 -0.05
N ILE A 63 14.35 -2.30 0.76
CA ILE A 63 13.24 -1.36 0.58
C ILE A 63 13.31 -0.69 -0.80
N TRP A 64 14.48 -0.19 -1.18
CA TRP A 64 14.68 0.49 -2.46
C TRP A 64 14.31 -0.40 -3.65
N TRP A 65 14.80 -1.65 -3.69
CA TRP A 65 14.50 -2.57 -4.79
C TRP A 65 13.03 -2.93 -4.89
N CYS A 66 12.36 -3.18 -3.76
CA CYS A 66 10.94 -3.48 -3.76
C CYS A 66 10.09 -2.29 -4.18
N LEU A 67 10.43 -1.08 -3.72
CA LEU A 67 9.75 0.16 -4.11
C LEU A 67 9.93 0.46 -5.60
N LEU A 68 11.17 0.35 -6.09
CA LEU A 68 11.47 0.49 -7.51
C LEU A 68 10.63 -0.48 -8.34
N ALA A 69 10.63 -1.77 -7.96
CA ALA A 69 9.93 -2.80 -8.71
C ALA A 69 8.42 -2.54 -8.78
N PHE A 70 7.76 -2.21 -7.66
CA PHE A 70 6.30 -2.04 -7.70
C PHE A 70 5.87 -0.75 -8.40
N ILE A 71 6.62 0.35 -8.25
CA ILE A 71 6.31 1.61 -8.91
C ILE A 71 6.58 1.50 -10.42
N ALA A 72 7.74 0.98 -10.82
CA ALA A 72 8.08 0.83 -12.24
C ALA A 72 7.17 -0.17 -12.97
N SER A 73 6.70 -1.21 -12.28
CA SER A 73 5.72 -2.17 -12.82
C SER A 73 4.28 -1.63 -12.83
N GLY A 74 4.04 -0.43 -12.28
CA GLY A 74 2.73 0.21 -12.25
C GLY A 74 1.72 -0.46 -11.33
N TYR A 75 2.18 -1.09 -10.24
CA TYR A 75 1.31 -1.68 -9.22
C TYR A 75 0.69 -0.61 -8.30
N GLU A 76 -0.32 -0.99 -7.52
CA GLU A 76 -1.17 -0.05 -6.76
C GLU A 76 -1.02 -0.23 -5.25
N HIS A 77 -0.66 0.83 -4.54
CA HIS A 77 -0.56 0.84 -3.08
C HIS A 77 -1.64 1.74 -2.48
N SER A 78 -2.53 1.18 -1.66
CA SER A 78 -3.69 1.90 -1.13
C SER A 78 -3.30 3.18 -0.39
N ILE A 79 -2.30 3.12 0.49
CA ILE A 79 -1.84 4.28 1.29
C ILE A 79 -1.15 5.34 0.41
N ALA A 80 -0.41 4.93 -0.62
CA ALA A 80 0.22 5.90 -1.53
C ALA A 80 -0.84 6.60 -2.38
N ASN A 81 -1.86 5.85 -2.80
CA ASN A 81 -3.00 6.38 -3.53
C ASN A 81 -3.82 7.36 -2.70
N MET A 82 -3.95 7.18 -1.37
CA MET A 82 -4.62 8.17 -0.51
C MET A 82 -3.99 9.56 -0.64
N THR A 83 -2.66 9.65 -0.58
CA THR A 83 -1.94 10.92 -0.74
C THR A 83 -2.09 11.47 -2.15
N LEU A 84 -1.93 10.65 -3.20
CA LEU A 84 -2.13 11.08 -4.58
C LEU A 84 -3.55 11.62 -4.81
N PHE A 85 -4.55 10.94 -4.27
CA PHE A 85 -5.94 11.33 -4.42
C PHE A 85 -6.27 12.60 -3.64
N ALA A 86 -5.72 12.77 -2.44
CA ALA A 86 -5.83 14.01 -1.68
C ALA A 86 -5.18 15.19 -2.42
N LEU A 87 -3.98 15.00 -3.00
CA LEU A 87 -3.32 16.02 -3.80
C LEU A 87 -4.16 16.43 -5.01
N SER A 88 -4.72 15.47 -5.75
CA SER A 88 -5.60 15.78 -6.88
C SER A 88 -6.88 16.48 -6.40
N TRP A 89 -7.50 16.02 -5.32
CA TRP A 89 -8.75 16.58 -4.78
C TRP A 89 -8.60 18.03 -4.30
N PHE A 90 -7.46 18.38 -3.71
CA PHE A 90 -7.18 19.76 -3.29
C PHE A 90 -6.61 20.64 -4.41
N GLY A 91 -6.30 20.07 -5.57
CA GLY A 91 -5.82 20.79 -6.77
C GLY A 91 -6.93 21.10 -7.78
N ASN A 92 -6.53 21.52 -8.97
CA ASN A 92 -7.42 21.87 -10.08
C ASN A 92 -7.82 20.63 -10.89
N HIS A 93 -8.49 19.67 -10.24
CA HIS A 93 -8.91 18.43 -10.88
C HIS A 93 -10.12 18.62 -11.81
N SER A 94 -10.24 17.75 -12.82
CA SER A 94 -11.41 17.71 -13.71
C SER A 94 -12.68 17.26 -12.98
N GLU A 95 -13.85 17.60 -13.51
CA GLU A 95 -15.15 17.11 -13.02
C GLU A 95 -15.33 15.59 -13.12
N ALA A 96 -14.61 14.94 -14.03
CA ALA A 96 -14.59 13.47 -14.14
C ALA A 96 -13.96 12.77 -12.92
N TYR A 97 -13.18 13.50 -12.11
CA TYR A 97 -12.54 12.99 -10.90
C TYR A 97 -13.48 13.15 -9.70
N THR A 98 -14.03 12.04 -9.21
CA THR A 98 -15.09 12.03 -8.20
C THR A 98 -14.71 11.25 -6.95
N LEU A 99 -15.38 11.53 -5.82
CA LEU A 99 -15.23 10.73 -4.60
C LEU A 99 -15.63 9.27 -4.79
N ALA A 100 -16.62 9.00 -5.65
CA ALA A 100 -17.00 7.63 -6.01
C ALA A 100 -15.86 6.90 -6.71
N GLY A 101 -15.16 7.58 -7.62
CA GLY A 101 -13.97 7.03 -8.29
C GLY A 101 -12.81 6.77 -7.32
N ILE A 102 -12.57 7.67 -6.37
CA ILE A 102 -11.59 7.48 -5.29
C ILE A 102 -11.96 6.25 -4.45
N GLY A 103 -13.22 6.14 -4.03
CA GLY A 103 -13.74 5.01 -3.26
C GLY A 103 -13.62 3.68 -4.01
N HIS A 104 -13.94 3.66 -5.31
CA HIS A 104 -13.74 2.50 -6.18
C HIS A 104 -12.28 2.06 -6.18
N ASN A 105 -11.34 2.97 -6.40
CA ASN A 105 -9.92 2.61 -6.39
C ASN A 105 -9.47 2.09 -5.01
N LEU A 106 -9.72 2.86 -3.95
CA LEU A 106 -9.26 2.51 -2.61
C LEU A 106 -9.84 1.18 -2.15
N LEU A 107 -11.09 0.86 -2.47
CA LEU A 107 -11.70 -0.42 -2.14
C LEU A 107 -10.94 -1.59 -2.79
N TRP A 108 -10.81 -1.60 -4.11
CA TRP A 108 -10.22 -2.73 -4.82
C TRP A 108 -8.72 -2.88 -4.57
N VAL A 109 -8.00 -1.77 -4.50
CA VAL A 109 -6.56 -1.79 -4.18
C VAL A 109 -6.34 -2.26 -2.76
N THR A 110 -7.15 -1.83 -1.79
CA THR A 110 -7.03 -2.29 -0.39
C THR A 110 -7.33 -3.79 -0.30
N LEU A 111 -8.38 -4.28 -0.93
CA LEU A 111 -8.68 -5.73 -0.96
C LEU A 111 -7.52 -6.54 -1.58
N GLY A 112 -6.94 -6.04 -2.68
CA GLY A 112 -5.76 -6.64 -3.29
C GLY A 112 -4.56 -6.63 -2.34
N ASN A 113 -4.27 -5.49 -1.72
CA ASN A 113 -3.16 -5.37 -0.76
C ASN A 113 -3.36 -6.32 0.44
N THR A 114 -4.58 -6.42 0.98
CA THR A 114 -4.92 -7.34 2.07
C THR A 114 -4.70 -8.80 1.66
N LEU A 115 -5.12 -9.20 0.45
CA LEU A 115 -4.94 -10.56 -0.05
C LEU A 115 -3.47 -10.99 0.03
N SER A 116 -2.55 -10.24 -0.57
CA SER A 116 -1.15 -10.66 -0.63
C SER A 116 -0.43 -10.53 0.71
N GLY A 117 -0.76 -9.52 1.52
CA GLY A 117 -0.21 -9.38 2.87
C GLY A 117 -0.62 -10.53 3.79
N ALA A 118 -1.91 -10.86 3.83
CA ALA A 118 -2.43 -11.91 4.69
C ALA A 118 -2.12 -13.32 4.16
N VAL A 119 -2.35 -13.57 2.87
CA VAL A 119 -2.27 -14.92 2.29
C VAL A 119 -0.86 -15.22 1.79
N PHE A 120 -0.31 -14.42 0.88
CA PHE A 120 0.97 -14.78 0.25
C PHE A 120 2.12 -14.65 1.24
N MET A 121 2.11 -13.60 2.05
CA MET A 121 3.17 -13.33 3.01
C MET A 121 2.86 -13.97 4.36
N GLY A 122 1.75 -13.62 5.01
CA GLY A 122 1.38 -14.15 6.33
C GLY A 122 1.25 -15.68 6.33
N LEU A 123 0.26 -16.21 5.61
CA LEU A 123 0.04 -17.66 5.54
C LEU A 123 1.17 -18.38 4.81
N GLY A 124 1.69 -17.82 3.72
CA GLY A 124 2.79 -18.43 2.95
C GLY A 124 4.02 -18.72 3.82
N TYR A 125 4.52 -17.74 4.58
CA TYR A 125 5.65 -17.96 5.48
C TYR A 125 5.28 -18.82 6.69
N TRP A 126 4.06 -18.72 7.23
CA TRP A 126 3.60 -19.59 8.31
C TRP A 126 3.62 -21.08 7.94
N TYR A 127 3.16 -21.42 6.74
CA TYR A 127 3.15 -22.79 6.25
C TYR A 127 4.54 -23.27 5.79
N ALA A 128 5.42 -22.35 5.40
CA ALA A 128 6.82 -22.66 5.10
C ALA A 128 7.65 -23.01 6.35
N THR A 129 7.28 -22.49 7.53
CA THR A 129 7.97 -22.81 8.79
C THR A 129 7.58 -24.21 9.30
N PRO A 130 8.57 -25.07 9.68
CA PRO A 130 8.31 -26.36 10.31
C PRO A 130 7.39 -26.19 11.52
N LYS A 131 6.40 -27.09 11.70
CA LYS A 131 5.41 -27.00 12.79
C LYS A 131 6.05 -26.86 14.16
N ALA A 132 7.19 -27.52 14.39
CA ALA A 132 7.94 -27.47 15.64
C ALA A 132 8.49 -26.07 15.98
N ASN A 133 8.71 -25.22 14.98
CA ASN A 133 9.31 -23.89 15.12
C ASN A 133 8.28 -22.76 14.95
N ARG A 134 6.98 -23.08 14.92
CA ARG A 134 5.94 -22.06 14.83
C ARG A 134 5.80 -21.37 16.19
N PRO A 135 5.65 -20.03 16.23
CA PRO A 135 5.32 -19.33 17.47
C PRO A 135 4.07 -19.96 18.08
N VAL A 136 4.20 -20.48 19.30
CA VAL A 136 3.05 -20.89 20.10
C VAL A 136 2.52 -19.61 20.72
N ALA A 137 1.21 -19.36 20.61
CA ALA A 137 0.60 -18.24 21.33
C ALA A 137 0.82 -18.49 22.82
N ASP A 138 1.66 -17.68 23.46
CA ASP A 138 1.75 -17.69 24.91
C ASP A 138 0.37 -17.36 25.44
N LYS A 139 -0.21 -18.28 26.23
CA LYS A 139 -1.38 -17.96 27.01
C LYS A 139 -0.94 -16.83 27.93
N PHE A 140 -1.43 -15.61 27.70
CA PHE A 140 -1.36 -14.53 28.68
C PHE A 140 -1.89 -15.10 29.99
N ASN A 141 -0.99 -15.42 30.91
CA ASN A 141 -1.36 -16.02 32.17
C ASN A 141 -2.04 -14.92 32.98
N GLN A 142 -3.36 -14.86 32.90
CA GLN A 142 -4.28 -14.10 33.73
C GLN A 142 -4.32 -14.64 35.17
N THR A 143 -3.15 -14.91 35.71
CA THR A 143 -2.92 -14.96 37.14
C THR A 143 -1.76 -14.01 37.37
N GLU A 144 -2.09 -12.71 37.40
CA GLU A 144 -1.74 -11.96 38.61
C GLU A 144 -1.91 -12.94 39.77
N THR A 145 -0.77 -13.27 40.38
CA THR A 145 -0.61 -13.51 41.80
C THR A 145 -1.77 -12.96 42.64
N ALA A 146 -2.91 -13.64 42.58
CA ALA A 146 -3.79 -13.84 43.69
C ALA A 146 -3.06 -14.84 44.59
N ALA A 147 -2.71 -14.41 45.79
CA ALA A 147 -2.04 -15.18 46.85
C ALA A 147 -0.53 -15.45 46.64
N GLY A 148 0.29 -14.80 47.47
CA GLY A 148 1.72 -15.05 47.63
C GLY A 148 2.43 -13.91 48.34
#